data_AF-A0A5N4CQI9-F1
#
_entry.id   AF-A0A5N4CQI9-F1
#
_cell.length_a   1.000
_cell.length_b   1.000
_cell.length_c   1.000
_cell.angle_alpha   90.00
_cell.angle_beta   90.00
_cell.angle_gamma   90.00
#
_symmetry.space_group_name_H-M   'P 1'
#
loop_
_entity.id
_entity.type
_entity.pdbx_description
1 polymer ?
#
loop_
_entity_poly.entity_id
_entity_poly.type
_entity_poly.pdbx_seq_one_letter_code
_entity_poly.pdbx_strand_id
1 'polypeptide(L)'
;MLWPATEARHPWGGLTRGQAGPVGYDESYCDAVKKTSPYDSGLASWIIDTAVFDYLIGNADRHHYESFQDDEAPVCSSFSIMPKALGTPRWMREASWPRSISVHVVTHVKSIRVSTWNRLNYLKNGVLKSALKSALAHDPISPVLSEPHLDAVDQRLQSVLATVKQCTDQFGMDTVLVEDRMPLSHL
;
A
#
# COMPACT_ATOMS: atom_id res chain seq x y z
N MET A 1 24.82 1.00 -14.56
CA MET A 1 23.71 1.86 -15.01
C MET A 1 23.14 2.52 -13.76
N LEU A 2 23.34 3.82 -13.56
CA LEU A 2 22.68 4.56 -12.49
C LEU A 2 21.33 5.02 -13.03
N TRP A 3 20.24 4.53 -12.44
CA TRP A 3 18.90 5.04 -12.70
C TRP A 3 18.69 6.22 -11.75
N PRO A 4 18.60 7.48 -12.25
CA PRO A 4 18.40 8.63 -11.38
C PRO A 4 17.00 8.54 -10.74
N ALA A 5 16.97 8.50 -9.41
CA ALA A 5 15.75 8.49 -8.63
C ALA A 5 15.39 9.93 -8.21
N THR A 6 14.12 10.30 -8.37
CA THR A 6 13.58 11.56 -7.84
C THR A 6 12.76 11.27 -6.59
N GLU A 7 13.09 11.92 -5.48
CA GLU A 7 12.33 11.82 -4.23
C GLU A 7 11.15 12.80 -4.23
N ALA A 8 9.96 12.30 -3.88
CA ALA A 8 8.74 13.08 -3.76
C ALA A 8 8.01 12.78 -2.44
N ARG A 9 7.31 13.78 -1.90
CA ARG A 9 6.56 13.64 -0.65
C ARG A 9 5.28 12.83 -0.88
N HIS A 10 5.03 11.87 0.00
CA HIS A 10 3.79 11.08 0.00
C HIS A 10 2.59 11.99 0.30
N PRO A 11 1.47 11.91 -0.44
CA PRO A 11 0.31 12.80 -0.23
C PRO A 11 -0.22 12.74 1.20
N TRP A 12 -0.34 11.52 1.73
CA TRP A 12 -0.75 11.27 3.12
C TRP A 12 0.39 11.43 4.16
N GLY A 13 1.55 11.94 3.77
CA GLY A 13 2.75 12.12 4.61
C GLY A 13 2.60 13.08 5.79
N GLY A 14 1.51 13.86 5.85
CA GLY A 14 1.24 14.79 6.95
C GLY A 14 0.71 14.14 8.24
N LEU A 15 0.29 12.88 8.20
CA LEU A 15 -0.41 12.21 9.32
C LEU A 15 0.50 11.76 10.47
N THR A 16 1.82 11.73 10.27
CA THR A 16 2.75 11.08 11.20
C THR A 16 3.34 12.00 12.27
N ARG A 17 3.12 13.32 12.19
CA ARG A 17 3.73 14.28 13.12
C ARG A 17 2.88 14.70 14.31
N GLY A 18 1.78 14.01 14.63
CA GLY A 18 0.94 14.36 15.79
C GLY A 18 0.30 15.76 15.73
N GLN A 19 0.54 16.51 14.66
CA GLN A 19 -0.36 17.54 14.19
C GLN A 19 -1.62 16.78 13.79
N ALA A 20 -2.78 17.22 14.29
CA ALA A 20 -4.03 16.92 13.62
C ALA A 20 -3.72 17.11 12.12
N GLY A 21 -3.86 16.03 11.34
CA GLY A 21 -3.65 16.10 9.89
C GLY A 21 -4.37 17.36 9.38
N PRO A 22 -3.90 18.01 8.29
CA PRO A 22 -4.56 19.19 7.75
C PRO A 22 -6.07 19.00 7.86
N VAL A 23 -6.74 19.97 8.47
CA VAL A 23 -8.20 20.11 8.50
C VAL A 23 -8.65 19.91 7.05
N GLY A 24 -8.99 18.69 6.64
CA GLY A 24 -8.97 18.35 5.21
C GLY A 24 -8.58 16.93 4.77
N TYR A 25 -8.46 15.93 5.65
CA TYR A 25 -8.67 14.52 5.23
C TYR A 25 -10.16 14.18 5.34
N ASP A 26 -10.99 14.94 4.64
CA ASP A 26 -12.39 14.54 4.44
C ASP A 26 -12.47 13.46 3.34
N GLU A 27 -13.66 12.92 3.09
CA GLU A 27 -13.87 11.96 2.01
C GLU A 27 -13.43 12.51 0.63
N SER A 28 -13.30 13.84 0.47
CA SER A 28 -12.93 14.51 -0.78
C SER A 28 -11.42 14.62 -1.01
N TYR A 29 -10.59 14.39 0.02
CA TYR A 29 -9.13 14.47 -0.11
C TYR A 29 -8.58 13.49 -1.15
N CYS A 30 -9.10 12.26 -1.18
CA CYS A 30 -8.69 11.26 -2.16
C CYS A 30 -8.96 11.75 -3.60
N ASP A 31 -10.12 12.37 -3.82
CA ASP A 31 -10.51 12.88 -5.13
C ASP A 31 -9.68 14.10 -5.54
N ALA A 32 -9.27 14.94 -4.57
CA ALA A 32 -8.35 16.05 -4.81
C ALA A 32 -6.95 15.54 -5.20
N VAL A 33 -6.43 14.53 -4.49
CA VAL A 33 -5.13 13.91 -4.82
C VAL A 33 -5.16 13.31 -6.22
N LYS A 34 -6.20 12.56 -6.58
CA LYS A 34 -6.36 11.96 -7.91
C LYS A 34 -6.36 12.97 -9.07
N LYS A 35 -6.72 14.23 -8.81
CA LYS A 35 -6.75 15.32 -9.81
C LYS A 35 -5.46 16.14 -9.87
N THR A 36 -4.51 15.88 -8.97
CA THR A 36 -3.28 16.66 -8.85
C THR A 36 -2.14 15.92 -9.53
N SER A 37 -1.43 16.58 -10.45
CA SER A 37 -0.21 16.02 -11.04
C SER A 37 0.84 15.75 -9.95
N PRO A 38 1.55 14.60 -9.98
CA PRO A 38 1.57 13.57 -11.03
C PRO A 38 0.55 12.42 -10.85
N TYR A 39 -0.38 12.50 -9.89
CA TYR A 39 -1.30 11.41 -9.53
C TYR A 39 -2.47 11.22 -10.51
N ASP A 40 -2.73 12.20 -11.36
CA ASP A 40 -3.68 12.16 -12.48
C ASP A 40 -3.28 11.21 -13.62
N SER A 41 -2.00 10.82 -13.69
CA SER A 41 -1.42 9.98 -14.75
C SER A 41 -1.34 8.48 -14.42
N GLY A 42 -2.05 8.00 -13.38
CA GLY A 42 -2.05 6.60 -12.95
C GLY A 42 -1.12 6.28 -11.78
N LEU A 43 -0.27 7.24 -11.37
CA LEU A 43 0.55 7.14 -10.17
C LEU A 43 -0.27 6.97 -8.88
N ALA A 44 -1.52 7.47 -8.85
CA ALA A 44 -2.43 7.24 -7.72
C ALA A 44 -2.62 5.74 -7.43
N SER A 45 -2.83 4.92 -8.46
CA SER A 45 -3.00 3.45 -8.33
C SER A 45 -1.75 2.77 -7.75
N TRP A 46 -0.56 3.25 -8.11
CA TRP A 46 0.69 2.75 -7.56
C TRP A 46 0.88 3.08 -6.07
N ILE A 47 0.48 4.30 -5.66
CA ILE A 47 0.50 4.70 -4.25
C ILE A 47 -0.42 3.83 -3.43
N ILE A 48 -1.61 3.51 -3.96
CA ILE A 48 -2.58 2.66 -3.28
C ILE A 48 -2.00 1.25 -3.05
N ASP A 49 -1.40 0.67 -4.08
CA ASP A 49 -0.78 -0.66 -3.95
C ASP A 49 0.41 -0.67 -3.00
N THR A 50 1.21 0.40 -3.02
CA THR A 50 2.32 0.58 -2.08
C THR A 50 1.81 0.69 -0.65
N ALA A 51 0.70 1.41 -0.42
CA ALA A 51 0.08 1.52 0.89
C ALA A 51 -0.55 0.20 1.36
N VAL A 52 -1.15 -0.59 0.47
CA VAL A 52 -1.60 -1.95 0.77
C VAL A 52 -0.41 -2.79 1.23
N PHE A 53 0.70 -2.76 0.49
CA PHE A 53 1.91 -3.48 0.88
C PHE A 53 2.42 -3.00 2.25
N ASP A 54 2.58 -1.70 2.44
CA ASP A 54 3.06 -1.12 3.69
C ASP A 54 2.17 -1.48 4.87
N TYR A 55 0.85 -1.55 4.68
CA TYR A 55 -0.09 -2.01 5.69
C TYR A 55 0.17 -3.48 6.04
N LEU A 56 0.34 -4.36 5.04
CA LEU A 56 0.63 -5.79 5.25
C LEU A 56 1.92 -6.01 6.04
N ILE A 57 3.00 -5.27 5.75
CA ILE A 57 4.28 -5.39 6.46
C ILE A 57 4.36 -4.53 7.73
N GLY A 58 3.46 -3.57 7.89
CA GLY A 58 3.38 -2.69 9.05
C GLY A 58 4.36 -1.55 9.01
N ASN A 59 4.67 -1.07 7.82
CA ASN A 59 5.42 0.16 7.61
C ASN A 59 4.46 1.35 7.70
N ALA A 60 4.64 2.19 8.72
CA ALA A 60 3.85 3.41 8.92
C ALA A 60 4.64 4.69 8.58
N ASP A 61 5.90 4.56 8.17
CA ASP A 61 6.87 5.66 8.12
C ASP A 61 7.18 6.13 6.68
N ARG A 62 6.39 5.68 5.69
CA ARG A 62 6.55 6.10 4.29
C ARG A 62 6.07 7.54 4.09
N HIS A 63 6.97 8.50 4.28
CA HIS A 63 6.68 9.94 4.09
C HIS A 63 7.13 10.46 2.73
N HIS A 64 8.03 9.73 2.07
CA HIS A 64 8.51 10.00 0.74
C HIS A 64 8.47 8.71 -0.08
N TYR A 65 8.39 8.87 -1.40
CA TYR A 65 8.60 7.81 -2.36
C TYR A 65 9.60 8.29 -3.39
N GLU A 66 10.43 7.39 -3.88
CA GLU A 66 11.32 7.65 -5.00
C GLU A 66 10.61 7.19 -6.26
N SER A 67 10.77 7.90 -7.37
CA SER A 67 10.32 7.47 -8.69
C SER A 67 11.47 7.52 -9.68
N PHE A 68 11.54 6.54 -10.57
CA PHE A 68 12.43 6.62 -11.72
C PHE A 68 11.68 7.28 -12.87
N GLN A 69 12.29 8.33 -13.41
CA GLN A 69 11.76 9.02 -14.56
C GLN A 69 12.40 8.35 -15.79
N ASP A 70 11.61 7.59 -16.53
CA ASP A 70 11.94 7.26 -17.92
C ASP A 70 11.14 8.23 -18.79
N ASP A 71 11.69 8.66 -19.92
CA ASP A 71 11.28 9.85 -20.69
C ASP A 71 9.80 9.89 -21.19
N GLU A 72 8.96 8.90 -20.83
CA GLU A 72 7.56 8.81 -21.26
C GLU A 72 6.54 8.52 -20.14
N ALA A 73 6.94 8.10 -18.93
CA ALA A 73 6.04 7.92 -17.77
C ALA A 73 6.81 7.74 -16.46
N PRO A 74 6.24 8.07 -15.28
CA PRO A 74 6.84 7.66 -13.99
C PRO A 74 6.80 6.13 -13.87
N VAL A 75 7.90 5.47 -14.18
CA VAL A 75 8.05 4.02 -14.13
C VAL A 75 8.61 3.66 -12.76
N CYS A 76 7.75 3.07 -11.94
CA CYS A 76 8.13 2.37 -10.71
C CYS A 76 8.64 3.30 -9.59
N SER A 77 7.91 3.31 -8.46
CA SER A 77 8.48 3.82 -7.24
C SER A 77 9.50 2.84 -6.69
N SER A 78 10.72 3.27 -6.35
CA SER A 78 11.68 2.36 -5.72
C SER A 78 11.07 1.80 -4.43
N PHE A 79 11.04 0.47 -4.31
CA PHE A 79 10.53 -0.20 -3.13
C PHE A 79 11.65 -0.27 -2.08
N SER A 80 12.05 0.88 -1.54
CA SER A 80 12.98 0.91 -0.41
C SER A 80 12.25 0.38 0.83
N ILE A 81 12.51 -0.88 1.19
CA ILE A 81 11.96 -1.51 2.39
C ILE A 81 12.66 -0.87 3.58
N MET A 82 11.95 0.00 4.29
CA MET A 82 12.46 0.66 5.49
C MET A 82 12.77 -0.39 6.57
N PRO A 83 13.86 -0.27 7.34
CA PRO A 83 14.19 -1.16 8.47
C PRO A 83 13.13 -1.22 9.59
N LYS A 84 12.11 -0.35 9.54
CA LYS A 84 10.98 -0.28 10.48
C LYS A 84 9.78 -1.15 10.07
N ALA A 85 9.83 -1.75 8.89
CA ALA A 85 8.90 -2.81 8.48
C ALA A 85 9.02 -4.00 9.46
N LEU A 86 7.89 -4.61 9.85
CA LEU A 86 7.85 -5.83 10.69
C LEU A 86 8.26 -5.67 12.17
N GLY A 87 8.05 -4.51 12.78
CA GLY A 87 8.19 -4.43 14.25
C GLY A 87 7.18 -5.34 15.01
N THR A 88 7.33 -5.43 16.33
CA THR A 88 6.49 -6.17 17.29
C THR A 88 4.99 -6.35 16.94
N PRO A 89 4.43 -7.58 16.97
CA PRO A 89 3.02 -7.84 16.65
C PRO A 89 2.00 -7.14 17.57
N ARG A 90 2.45 -6.66 18.74
CA ARG A 90 1.60 -6.12 19.81
C ARG A 90 1.21 -4.65 19.61
N TRP A 91 2.09 -3.80 19.08
CA TRP A 91 1.75 -2.37 18.84
C TRP A 91 0.75 -2.20 17.68
N MET A 92 0.55 -3.23 16.84
CA MET A 92 -0.50 -3.28 15.80
C MET A 92 -1.93 -3.33 16.32
N ARG A 93 -2.14 -3.74 17.58
CA ARG A 93 -3.46 -3.70 18.23
C ARG A 93 -3.69 -2.43 19.03
N GLU A 94 -2.69 -1.54 19.07
CA GLU A 94 -2.69 -0.36 19.92
C GLU A 94 -3.32 0.83 19.20
N ALA A 95 -4.03 1.68 19.93
CA ALA A 95 -4.79 2.84 19.42
C ALA A 95 -3.95 3.91 18.66
N SER A 96 -2.63 3.69 18.52
CA SER A 96 -1.72 4.51 17.71
C SER A 96 -1.63 4.06 16.25
N TRP A 97 -1.90 2.78 15.94
CA TRP A 97 -1.90 2.25 14.57
C TRP A 97 -2.89 2.89 13.59
N PRO A 98 -4.09 3.31 14.03
CA PRO A 98 -5.01 4.07 13.18
C PRO A 98 -4.39 5.35 12.63
N ARG A 99 -3.26 5.85 13.18
CA ARG A 99 -2.56 7.08 12.74
C ARG A 99 -1.55 6.86 11.61
N SER A 100 -1.40 5.63 11.11
CA SER A 100 -0.44 5.34 10.03
C SER A 100 -0.97 5.74 8.65
N ILE A 101 -0.06 6.16 7.78
CA ILE A 101 -0.34 6.56 6.39
C ILE A 101 -1.04 5.43 5.64
N SER A 102 -0.52 4.21 5.77
CA SER A 102 -1.00 3.02 5.07
C SER A 102 -2.44 2.66 5.42
N VAL A 103 -2.82 2.78 6.70
CA VAL A 103 -4.22 2.59 7.15
C VAL A 103 -5.13 3.65 6.57
N HIS A 104 -4.71 4.92 6.55
CA HIS A 104 -5.52 5.99 5.98
C HIS A 104 -5.71 5.85 4.47
N VAL A 105 -4.65 5.51 3.73
CA VAL A 105 -4.76 5.30 2.28
C VAL A 105 -5.72 4.15 2.00
N VAL A 106 -5.57 2.99 2.66
CA VAL A 106 -6.45 1.84 2.43
C VAL A 106 -7.91 2.13 2.81
N THR A 107 -8.17 2.99 3.80
CA THR A 107 -9.53 3.32 4.25
C THR A 107 -10.19 4.47 3.49
N HIS A 108 -9.42 5.48 3.07
CA HIS A 108 -9.95 6.67 2.39
C HIS A 108 -9.99 6.49 0.87
N VAL A 109 -9.18 5.58 0.33
CA VAL A 109 -9.15 5.32 -1.10
C VAL A 109 -10.21 4.28 -1.44
N LYS A 110 -11.23 4.73 -2.15
CA LYS A 110 -12.35 3.93 -2.66
C LYS A 110 -12.03 3.24 -4.00
N SER A 111 -10.77 2.97 -4.31
CA SER A 111 -10.34 2.40 -5.59
C SER A 111 -9.08 1.55 -5.47
N ILE A 112 -9.03 0.39 -6.12
CA ILE A 112 -7.88 -0.54 -6.15
C ILE A 112 -7.76 -1.17 -7.54
N ARG A 113 -6.53 -1.52 -7.96
CA ARG A 113 -6.31 -2.23 -9.22
C ARG A 113 -6.95 -3.62 -9.22
N VAL A 114 -7.57 -3.99 -10.34
CA VAL A 114 -8.18 -5.33 -10.53
C VAL A 114 -7.14 -6.43 -10.34
N SER A 115 -5.92 -6.27 -10.86
CA SER A 115 -4.86 -7.27 -10.68
C SER A 115 -4.46 -7.43 -9.22
N THR A 116 -4.33 -6.32 -8.48
CA THR A 116 -4.01 -6.32 -7.05
C THR A 116 -5.12 -6.99 -6.26
N TRP A 117 -6.38 -6.65 -6.52
CA TRP A 117 -7.53 -7.31 -5.89
C TRP A 117 -7.56 -8.83 -6.12
N ASN A 118 -7.31 -9.27 -7.36
CA ASN A 118 -7.28 -10.69 -7.70
C ASN A 118 -6.12 -11.43 -7.00
N ARG A 119 -4.93 -10.82 -6.95
CA ARG A 119 -3.76 -11.38 -6.24
C ARG A 119 -4.02 -11.49 -4.74
N LEU A 120 -4.59 -10.46 -4.11
CA LEU A 120 -4.93 -10.49 -2.69
C LEU A 120 -5.96 -11.58 -2.37
N ASN A 121 -6.96 -11.77 -3.25
CA ASN A 121 -7.95 -12.84 -3.10
C ASN A 121 -7.35 -14.24 -3.25
N TYR A 122 -6.35 -14.41 -4.11
CA TYR A 122 -5.63 -15.68 -4.25
C TYR A 122 -4.81 -16.01 -2.99
N LEU A 123 -4.31 -14.98 -2.30
CA LEU A 123 -3.43 -15.09 -1.14
C LEU A 123 -4.16 -15.28 0.21
N LYS A 124 -5.50 -15.32 0.21
CA LYS A 124 -6.31 -15.48 1.44
C LYS A 124 -6.21 -16.87 2.06
N ASN A 125 -6.85 -17.07 3.22
CA ASN A 125 -6.98 -18.37 3.90
C ASN A 125 -5.64 -19.05 4.26
N GLY A 126 -4.61 -18.29 4.65
CA GLY A 126 -3.31 -18.86 5.05
C GLY A 126 -2.33 -19.06 3.92
N VAL A 127 -2.73 -18.81 2.67
CA VAL A 127 -1.84 -18.93 1.51
C VAL A 127 -0.67 -17.95 1.62
N LEU A 128 -0.93 -16.68 1.97
CA LEU A 128 0.12 -15.67 2.16
C LEU A 128 1.15 -16.06 3.21
N LYS A 129 0.71 -16.44 4.42
CA LYS A 129 1.59 -17.00 5.46
C LYS A 129 2.44 -18.16 4.96
N SER A 130 1.83 -19.14 4.29
CA SER A 130 2.57 -20.31 3.78
C SER A 130 3.59 -19.93 2.71
N ALA A 131 3.22 -19.04 1.78
CA ALA A 131 4.09 -18.55 0.72
C ALA A 131 5.28 -17.77 1.28
N LEU A 132 5.05 -16.90 2.28
CA LEU A 132 6.13 -16.18 2.97
C LEU A 132 7.08 -17.13 3.70
N LYS A 133 6.53 -18.13 4.40
CA LYS A 133 7.34 -19.13 5.11
C LYS A 133 8.23 -19.92 4.15
N SER A 134 7.69 -20.34 3.00
CA SER A 134 8.46 -21.03 1.96
C SER A 134 9.47 -20.12 1.26
N ALA A 135 9.11 -18.88 0.96
CA ALA A 135 9.99 -17.91 0.29
C ALA A 135 11.21 -17.56 1.16
N LEU A 136 11.02 -17.45 2.47
CA LEU A 136 12.07 -17.08 3.43
C LEU A 136 12.83 -18.30 4.00
N ALA A 137 12.47 -19.53 3.61
CA ALA A 137 13.03 -20.75 4.19
C ALA A 137 14.53 -20.92 3.91
N HIS A 138 14.98 -20.44 2.75
CA HIS A 138 16.37 -20.58 2.28
C HIS A 138 17.27 -19.41 2.69
N ASP A 139 16.73 -18.44 3.44
CA ASP A 139 17.52 -17.33 3.93
C ASP A 139 18.53 -17.83 5.01
N PRO A 140 19.81 -17.43 4.95
CA PRO A 140 20.81 -17.83 5.94
C PRO A 140 20.44 -17.52 7.40
N ILE A 141 19.58 -16.52 7.65
CA ILE A 141 19.11 -16.15 8.99
C ILE A 141 17.72 -16.72 9.32
N SER A 142 17.27 -17.75 8.59
CA SER A 142 15.98 -18.39 8.82
C SER A 142 15.84 -18.95 10.25
N PRO A 143 14.68 -18.77 10.92
CA PRO A 143 13.49 -18.08 10.42
C PRO A 143 13.61 -16.55 10.45
N VAL A 144 13.41 -15.91 9.29
CA VAL A 144 13.43 -14.44 9.15
C VAL A 144 12.23 -13.79 9.87
N LEU A 145 11.05 -14.41 9.76
CA LEU A 145 9.82 -13.97 10.40
C LEU A 145 9.37 -15.00 11.44
N SER A 146 9.00 -14.53 12.63
CA SER A 146 8.40 -15.40 13.65
C SER A 146 6.94 -15.73 13.31
N GLU A 147 6.45 -16.86 13.81
CA GLU A 147 5.07 -17.32 13.57
C GLU A 147 4.00 -16.24 13.89
N PRO A 148 4.12 -15.45 14.98
CA PRO A 148 3.21 -14.33 15.22
C PRO A 148 3.22 -13.22 14.16
N HIS A 149 4.36 -12.96 13.50
CA HIS A 149 4.40 -11.99 12.40
C HIS A 149 3.69 -12.53 11.16
N LEU A 150 3.87 -13.83 10.86
CA LEU A 150 3.16 -14.48 9.77
C LEU A 150 1.63 -14.45 9.99
N ASP A 151 1.18 -14.74 11.21
CA ASP A 151 -0.24 -14.63 11.57
C ASP A 151 -0.77 -13.19 11.47
N ALA A 152 0.05 -12.21 11.85
CA ALA A 152 -0.33 -10.80 11.75
C ALA A 152 -0.47 -10.33 10.30
N VAL A 153 0.36 -10.83 9.38
CA VAL A 153 0.26 -10.51 7.95
C VAL A 153 -1.04 -11.06 7.36
N ASP A 154 -1.43 -12.29 7.68
CA ASP A 154 -2.71 -12.87 7.26
C ASP A 154 -3.91 -12.10 7.82
N GLN A 155 -3.87 -11.71 9.10
CA GLN A 155 -4.92 -10.89 9.72
C GLN A 155 -5.08 -9.55 9.00
N ARG A 156 -3.96 -8.92 8.62
CA ARG A 156 -3.99 -7.66 7.86
C ARG A 156 -4.52 -7.85 6.45
N LEU A 157 -4.15 -8.93 5.77
CA LEU A 157 -4.73 -9.26 4.47
C LEU A 157 -6.26 -9.36 4.56
N GLN A 158 -6.80 -10.04 5.58
CA GLN A 158 -8.24 -10.11 5.80
C GLN A 158 -8.87 -8.74 6.02
N SER A 159 -8.20 -7.85 6.78
CA SER A 159 -8.68 -6.48 6.97
C SER A 159 -8.74 -5.70 5.67
N VAL A 160 -7.72 -5.79 4.81
CA VAL A 160 -7.72 -5.13 3.49
C VAL A 160 -8.88 -5.66 2.63
N LEU A 161 -9.04 -6.98 2.58
CA LEU A 161 -10.11 -7.61 1.81
C LEU A 161 -11.51 -7.19 2.31
N ALA A 162 -11.68 -7.07 3.63
CA ALA A 162 -12.93 -6.60 4.24
C ALA A 162 -13.21 -5.13 3.90
N THR A 163 -12.20 -4.26 3.97
CA THR A 163 -12.35 -2.83 3.61
C THR A 163 -12.73 -2.67 2.14
N VAL A 164 -12.03 -3.36 1.22
CA VAL A 164 -12.37 -3.27 -0.20
C VAL A 164 -13.77 -3.81 -0.46
N LYS A 165 -14.17 -4.91 0.18
CA LYS A 165 -15.53 -5.45 0.06
C LYS A 165 -16.58 -4.44 0.55
N GLN A 166 -16.34 -3.78 1.68
CA GLN A 166 -17.22 -2.72 2.16
C GLN A 166 -17.33 -1.57 1.15
N CYS A 167 -16.22 -1.18 0.52
CA CYS A 167 -16.24 -0.18 -0.54
C CYS A 167 -17.03 -0.66 -1.76
N THR A 168 -16.86 -1.91 -2.21
CA THR A 168 -17.61 -2.46 -3.36
C THR A 168 -19.11 -2.54 -3.08
N ASP A 169 -19.49 -2.88 -1.85
CA ASP A 169 -20.89 -2.96 -1.43
C ASP A 169 -21.55 -1.56 -1.37
N GLN A 170 -20.78 -0.51 -1.09
CA GLN A 170 -21.28 0.88 -1.00
C GLN A 170 -21.28 1.63 -2.34
N PHE A 171 -20.23 1.49 -3.14
CA PHE A 171 -19.99 2.31 -4.33
C PHE A 171 -20.08 1.53 -5.66
N GLY A 172 -20.25 0.20 -5.59
CA GLY A 172 -20.27 -0.70 -6.74
C GLY A 172 -18.88 -1.16 -7.17
N MET A 173 -18.81 -2.34 -7.79
CA MET A 173 -17.55 -2.94 -8.25
C MET A 173 -16.85 -2.09 -9.31
N ASP A 174 -17.59 -1.51 -10.26
CA ASP A 174 -17.03 -0.74 -11.38
C ASP A 174 -16.37 0.57 -10.94
N THR A 175 -16.81 1.13 -9.81
CA THR A 175 -16.24 2.36 -9.23
C THR A 175 -14.96 2.07 -8.44
N VAL A 176 -14.92 0.92 -7.77
CA VAL A 176 -13.85 0.55 -6.85
C VAL A 176 -12.73 -0.21 -7.54
N LEU A 177 -13.04 -1.05 -8.53
CA LEU A 177 -12.06 -1.84 -9.25
C LEU A 177 -11.64 -1.10 -10.52
N VAL A 178 -10.42 -0.58 -10.50
CA VAL A 178 -9.84 0.14 -11.63
C VAL A 178 -9.02 -0.83 -12.47
N GLU A 179 -9.33 -0.90 -13.76
CA GLU A 179 -8.57 -1.72 -14.71
C GLU A 179 -7.12 -1.26 -14.82
N ASP A 180 -6.22 -2.21 -15.06
CA ASP A 180 -4.81 -1.95 -15.27
C ASP A 180 -4.59 -1.26 -16.62
N ARG A 181 -4.87 0.04 -16.68
CA ARG A 181 -4.34 0.88 -17.76
C ARG A 181 -2.87 1.14 -17.46
N MET A 182 -2.02 0.14 -17.72
CA MET A 182 -0.71 0.48 -18.26
C MET A 182 -0.95 0.75 -19.74
N PRO A 183 -0.99 2.01 -20.21
CA PRO A 183 -0.63 2.27 -21.59
C PRO A 183 0.82 1.80 -21.74
N LEU A 184 1.01 0.55 -22.11
CA LEU A 184 2.25 0.15 -22.75
C LEU A 184 2.22 0.89 -24.09
N SER A 185 2.91 2.03 -24.17
CA SER A 185 3.02 2.88 -25.35
C SER A 185 3.78 2.22 -26.50
N HIS A 186 3.90 0.88 -26.54
CA HIS A 186 4.54 0.15 -27.62
C HIS A 186 3.80 -1.17 -27.91
N LEU A 187 2.79 -1.07 -28.78
CA LEU A 187 2.44 -2.08 -29.78
C LEU A 187 2.25 -1.36 -31.12
#